data_AF-A0A9J6FPV0-F1
#
_entry.id   AF-A0A9J6FPV0-F1
#
_cell.length_a   1.000
_cell.length_b   1.000
_cell.length_c   1.000
_cell.angle_alpha   90.00
_cell.angle_beta   90.00
_cell.angle_gamma   90.00
#
_symmetry.space_group_name_H-M   'P 1'
#
loop_
_entity.id
_entity.type
_entity.pdbx_description
1 polymer ?
#
loop_
_entity_poly.entity_id
_entity_poly.type
_entity_poly.pdbx_seq_one_letter_code
_entity_poly.pdbx_strand_id
1 'polypeptide(L)' 'MLEAGKEEKRLAEAAGDFCENGCTPKITVVVDGGWSHRSHGHRYSANSGVAVIIGKRTKKLF' A
#
# COMPACT_ATOMS: atom_id res chain seq x y z
N MET A 1 -4.72 6.36 -6.84
CA MET A 1 -3.50 6.86 -6.18
C MET A 1 -3.57 8.26 -5.55
N LEU A 2 -3.35 9.36 -6.27
CA LEU A 2 -2.97 10.64 -5.64
C LEU A 2 -3.99 11.18 -4.61
N GLU A 3 -5.28 11.17 -4.97
CA GLU A 3 -6.35 11.68 -4.11
C GLU A 3 -6.58 10.79 -2.88
N ALA A 4 -6.46 9.47 -3.03
CA ALA A 4 -6.53 8.55 -1.91
C ALA A 4 -5.37 8.79 -0.93
N GLY A 5 -4.16 9.06 -1.45
CA GLY A 5 -2.97 9.34 -0.63
C GLY A 5 -3.09 10.65 0.15
N LYS A 6 -3.66 11.71 -0.47
CA LYS A 6 -3.92 12.99 0.21
C LYS A 6 -4.92 12.83 1.35
N GLU A 7 -6.00 12.07 1.12
CA GLU A 7 -7.01 11.82 2.13
C GLU A 7 -6.46 11.00 3.31
N GLU A 8 -5.65 9.99 3.02
CA GLU A 8 -4.98 9.20 4.05
C GLU A 8 -3.98 10.01 4.88
N LYS A 9 -3.21 10.89 4.25
CA LYS A 9 -2.34 11.83 4.96
C LYS A 9 -3.17 12.72 5.91
N ARG A 10 -4.28 13.28 5.43
CA ARG A 10 -5.17 14.12 6.24
C ARG A 10 -5.73 13.36 7.45
N LEU A 11 -6.12 12.10 7.26
CA LEU A 11 -6.62 11.25 8.34
C LEU A 11 -5.53 10.88 9.36
N ALA A 12 -4.28 10.70 8.94
CA ALA A 12 -3.15 10.46 9.82
C ALA A 12 -2.83 11.69 10.69
N GLU A 13 -2.80 12.88 10.08
CA GLU A 13 -2.61 14.15 10.78
C GLU A 13 -3.75 14.41 11.79
N ALA A 14 -5.00 14.18 11.39
CA ALA A 14 -6.15 14.34 12.28
C ALA A 14 -6.17 13.35 13.46
N ALA A 15 -5.59 12.17 13.30
CA ALA A 15 -5.49 11.16 14.36
C ALA A 15 -4.26 11.36 15.27
N GLY A 16 -3.37 12.31 14.95
CA GLY A 16 -2.12 12.50 15.69
C GLY A 16 -1.11 11.36 15.49
N ASP A 17 -1.25 10.59 14.42
CA ASP A 17 -0.36 9.47 14.14
C ASP A 17 0.92 9.98 13.48
N PHE A 18 1.94 10.27 14.31
CA PHE A 18 3.26 10.67 13.85
C PHE A 18 4.33 9.61 14.14
N CYS A 19 5.38 9.59 13.32
CA CYS A 19 6.60 8.82 13.61
C CYS A 19 7.31 9.33 14.87
N GLU A 20 8.28 8.57 15.41
CA GLU A 20 8.99 8.90 16.66
C GLU A 20 9.61 10.31 16.68
N ASN A 21 9.94 10.88 15.51
CA ASN A 21 10.50 12.22 15.38
C ASN A 21 9.43 13.32 15.24
N GLY A 22 8.13 12.99 15.35
CA GLY A 22 7.00 13.93 15.33
C GLY A 22 6.73 14.64 13.99
N CYS A 23 7.65 14.56 13.02
CA CYS A 23 7.63 15.40 11.83
C CYS A 23 6.91 14.78 10.62
N THR A 24 6.68 13.46 10.63
CA THR A 24 6.08 12.74 9.49
C THR A 24 4.83 11.98 9.94
N PRO A 25 3.66 12.25 9.33
CA PRO A 25 2.46 11.49 9.61
C PRO A 25 2.60 10.05 9.09
N LYS A 26 2.14 9.09 9.88
CA LYS A 26 2.14 7.66 9.55
C LYS A 26 0.72 7.15 9.45
N ILE A 27 0.46 6.26 8.50
CA ILE A 27 -0.84 5.58 8.38
C ILE A 27 -0.66 4.08 8.24
N THR A 28 -1.56 3.32 8.85
CA THR A 28 -1.59 1.86 8.70
C THR A 28 -2.29 1.49 7.39
N VAL A 29 -1.61 0.69 6.59
CA VAL A 29 -2.15 0.10 5.35
C VAL A 29 -2.06 -1.42 5.42
N VAL A 30 -2.86 -2.09 4.60
CA VAL A 30 -2.73 -3.51 4.29
C VAL A 30 -2.04 -3.63 2.94
N VAL A 31 -1.05 -4.50 2.84
CA VAL A 31 -0.31 -4.74 1.60
C VAL A 31 -0.54 -6.16 1.14
N ASP A 32 -0.69 -6.33 -0.17
CA ASP A 32 -0.71 -7.62 -0.84
C ASP A 32 0.16 -7.52 -2.11
N GLY A 33 0.56 -8.65 -2.66
CA GLY A 33 1.36 -8.66 -3.87
C GLY A 33 1.44 -10.03 -4.51
N GLY A 34 1.57 -10.02 -5.84
CA GLY A 34 1.57 -11.23 -6.64
C GLY A 34 2.61 -11.18 -7.75
N TRP A 35 3.15 -12.35 -8.07
CA TRP A 35 3.97 -12.55 -9.26
C TRP A 35 3.22 -13.47 -10.22
N SER A 36 3.20 -13.08 -11.50
CA SER A 36 2.67 -13.94 -12.54
C SER A 36 3.55 -15.19 -12.66
N HIS A 37 2.94 -16.35 -12.43
CA HIS A 37 3.59 -17.65 -12.55
C HIS A 37 2.97 -18.42 -13.71
N ARG A 38 3.81 -18.89 -14.63
CA ARG A 38 3.41 -19.82 -15.68
C ARG A 38 3.92 -21.22 -15.31
N SER A 39 3.00 -22.17 -15.24
CA SER A 39 3.28 -23.58 -14.93
C SER A 39 3.30 -24.49 -16.16
N HIS A 40 2.76 -24.07 -17.30
CA HIS A 40 2.67 -24.91 -18.50
C HIS A 40 3.95 -24.89 -19.34
N GLY A 41 4.48 -26.09 -19.65
CA GLY A 41 5.67 -26.31 -20.47
C GLY A 41 6.97 -26.13 -19.70
N HIS A 42 7.36 -24.88 -19.46
CA HIS A 42 8.52 -24.54 -18.62
C HIS A 42 8.09 -23.65 -17.46
N ARG A 43 8.60 -23.97 -16.27
CA ARG A 43 8.37 -23.19 -15.06
C ARG A 43 9.04 -21.83 -15.20
N TYR A 44 8.24 -20.77 -15.31
CA TYR A 44 8.73 -19.40 -15.39
C TYR A 44 7.92 -18.52 -14.43
N SER A 45 8.64 -17.81 -13.55
CA SER A 45 8.09 -16.72 -12.75
C SER A 45 8.53 -15.41 -13.40
N ALA A 46 7.60 -14.47 -13.55
CA ALA A 46 7.92 -13.15 -14.10
C ALA A 46 8.95 -12.42 -13.21
N ASN A 47 9.85 -11.67 -13.83
CA ASN A 47 10.79 -10.81 -13.10
C ASN A 47 10.11 -9.57 -12.50
N SER A 48 8.87 -9.29 -12.90
CA SER A 48 8.02 -8.23 -12.35
C SER A 48 6.86 -8.81 -11.56
N GLY A 49 6.50 -8.13 -10.48
CA GLY A 49 5.34 -8.43 -9.65
C GLY A 49 4.44 -7.21 -9.53
N VAL A 50 3.23 -7.42 -9.02
CA VAL A 50 2.30 -6.35 -8.66
C VAL A 50 2.26 -6.23 -7.15
N ALA A 51 2.30 -5.00 -6.65
CA ALA A 51 2.02 -4.69 -5.25
C ALA A 51 0.69 -3.94 -5.18
N VAL A 52 -0.12 -4.28 -4.18
CA VAL A 52 -1.42 -3.68 -3.91
C VAL A 52 -1.37 -3.11 -2.50
N ILE A 53 -1.67 -1.82 -2.39
CA ILE A 53 -1.76 -1.14 -1.10
C ILE A 53 -3.23 -0.79 -0.87
N ILE A 54 -3.73 -1.09 0.33
CA ILE A 54 -5.13 -0.89 0.72
C ILE A 54 -5.16 -0.13 2.04
N GLY A 55 -5.90 0.96 2.07
CA GLY A 55 -6.00 1.81 3.25
C GLY A 55 -6.76 1.12 4.37
N LYS A 56 -6.17 0.97 5.56
CA LYS A 56 -6.85 0.23 6.65
C LYS A 56 -8.13 0.94 7.09
N ARG A 57 -8.15 2.28 7.09
CA ARG A 57 -9.28 3.12 7.51
C ARG A 57 -10.29 3.33 6.39
N THR A 58 -9.82 3.77 5.22
CA THR A 58 -10.67 4.13 4.09
C THR A 58 -11.15 2.92 3.28
N LYS A 59 -10.45 1.79 3.41
CA LYS A 59 -10.62 0.57 2.57
C LYS A 59 -10.46 0.84 1.08
N LYS A 60 -9.82 1.96 0.71
CA LYS A 60 -9.56 2.33 -0.68
C LYS A 60 -8.26 1.68 -1.15
N LEU A 61 -8.25 1.30 -2.42
CA LEU A 61 -7.06 0.84 -3.12
C LEU A 61 -6.23 2.04 -3.57
N PHE A 62 -4.92 1.92 -3.47
CA PHE A 62 -4.00 2.97 -3.92
C PHE A 62 -3.66 2.78 -5.37
#